data_AF-K5XSC3-F1
#
_entry.id   AF-K5XSC3-F1
#
_cell.length_a   1.000
_cell.length_b   1.000
_cell.length_c   1.000
_cell.angle_alpha   90.00
_cell.angle_beta   90.00
_cell.angle_gamma   90.00
#
_symmetry.space_group_name_H-M   'P 1'
#
loop_
_entity.id
_entity.type
_entity.pdbx_description
1 polymer ?
#
loop_
_entity_poly.entity_id
_entity_poly.type
_entity_poly.pdbx_seq_one_letter_code
_entity_poly.pdbx_strand_id
1 'polypeptide(L)'
;MDQEVNEARLVEGKVDYVQDAGEDLKQSARNNGTTEETLRRFRAKIDRCEAFEDQKSIVGCGKCRSCGQPFGGRMSGDDGDIDDDQSVLSDVGTSSRGKRSRHRTARNPSINSSRDPEDTMERSNKAKHKIYTPKHRHVDDNEFKAEIRREIAYLFDAENPDIRVADAQQIKRFEGTKKAMDGPNLDDIYFDFDGPSPVTPWNTRIAHLLTKKYVSEPGVMVKDEVRVKKAFTQRLRKLHTSYQQSLRLLSPDEVAAEELKTRYVNRKARQYYQRNRRERVAMTLAMKGPTMARHADLWKTIPQEACSEDEEIIYASGPRFEKLWDHLDIAQRYGPDGKPKGKGRFPHFRFQPNPPRKNIDAPIAHGLPLNFYDPLWYSTLDELEKEAINAQPAVDLSLPRKILSFAQRHAHIRTRADRPIPL
;
A
#
# COMPACT_ATOMS: atom_id res chain seq x y z
N MET A 1 -48.98 8.16 4.75
CA MET A 1 -48.55 9.50 5.18
C MET A 1 -47.24 9.47 5.97
N ASP A 2 -46.98 8.48 6.82
CA ASP A 2 -45.74 8.47 7.64
C ASP A 2 -44.44 8.13 6.88
N GLN A 3 -44.53 7.57 5.67
CA GLN A 3 -43.35 7.22 4.87
C GLN A 3 -42.79 8.42 4.07
N GLU A 4 -43.66 9.31 3.57
CA GLU A 4 -43.26 10.53 2.85
C GLU A 4 -42.63 11.58 3.77
N VAL A 5 -43.05 11.64 5.04
CA VAL A 5 -42.48 12.56 6.04
C VAL A 5 -41.05 12.16 6.44
N ASN A 6 -40.73 10.86 6.40
CA ASN A 6 -39.38 10.38 6.68
C ASN A 6 -38.41 10.60 5.52
N GLU A 7 -38.86 10.53 4.27
CA GLU A 7 -38.02 10.86 3.12
C GLU A 7 -37.71 12.36 3.03
N ALA A 8 -38.70 13.23 3.33
CA ALA A 8 -38.49 14.68 3.36
C ALA A 8 -37.44 15.12 4.41
N ARG A 9 -37.49 14.52 5.62
CA ARG A 9 -36.49 14.80 6.68
C ARG A 9 -35.08 14.30 6.35
N LEU A 10 -34.96 13.22 5.59
CA LEU A 10 -33.68 12.68 5.13
C LEU A 10 -33.04 13.53 4.02
N VAL A 11 -33.86 14.25 3.24
CA VAL A 11 -33.39 15.20 2.23
C VAL A 11 -32.96 16.51 2.87
N GLU A 12 -33.75 17.07 3.79
CA GLU A 12 -33.39 18.29 4.52
C GLU A 12 -32.10 18.12 5.33
N GLY A 13 -31.93 17.00 6.04
CA GLY A 13 -30.68 16.71 6.77
C GLY A 13 -29.44 16.50 5.89
N LYS A 14 -29.62 16.17 4.60
CA LYS A 14 -28.51 16.08 3.63
C LYS A 14 -28.13 17.45 3.06
N VAL A 15 -29.08 18.36 2.91
CA VAL A 15 -28.82 19.72 2.41
C VAL A 15 -28.02 20.53 3.44
N ASP A 16 -28.37 20.42 4.72
CA ASP A 16 -27.67 21.10 5.81
C ASP A 16 -26.23 20.59 5.99
N TYR A 17 -26.01 19.27 5.89
CA TYR A 17 -24.68 18.67 5.98
C TYR A 17 -23.74 19.11 4.84
N VAL A 18 -24.27 19.33 3.65
CA VAL A 18 -23.48 19.81 2.49
C VAL A 18 -23.14 21.30 2.62
N GLN A 19 -24.05 22.10 3.18
CA GLN A 19 -23.79 23.52 3.46
C GLN A 19 -22.71 23.71 4.54
N ASP A 20 -22.79 22.97 5.65
CA ASP A 20 -21.82 23.04 6.75
C ASP A 20 -20.43 22.55 6.33
N ALA A 21 -20.35 21.44 5.57
CA ALA A 21 -19.08 20.97 5.01
C ALA A 21 -18.45 21.99 4.03
N GLY A 22 -19.29 22.75 3.31
CA GLY A 22 -18.85 23.82 2.43
C GLY A 22 -18.28 25.04 3.17
N GLU A 23 -18.88 25.40 4.31
CA GLU A 23 -18.41 26.49 5.19
C GLU A 23 -17.06 26.16 5.85
N ASP A 24 -16.91 24.95 6.39
CA ASP A 24 -15.67 24.50 7.04
C ASP A 24 -14.49 24.42 6.06
N LEU A 25 -14.74 23.99 4.82
CA LEU A 25 -13.74 23.96 3.76
C LEU A 25 -13.34 25.36 3.28
N LYS A 26 -14.29 26.31 3.20
CA LYS A 26 -14.00 27.72 2.89
C LYS A 26 -13.16 28.36 4.00
N GLN A 27 -13.44 28.04 5.26
CA GLN A 27 -12.69 28.54 6.40
C GLN A 27 -11.27 27.95 6.45
N SER A 28 -11.12 26.66 6.11
CA SER A 28 -9.80 26.00 5.98
C SER A 28 -8.97 26.57 4.82
N ALA A 29 -9.60 26.93 3.69
CA ALA A 29 -8.91 27.58 2.57
C ALA A 29 -8.44 29.00 2.90
N ARG A 30 -9.24 29.77 3.65
CA ARG A 30 -8.87 31.11 4.17
C ARG A 30 -7.66 31.04 5.10
N ASN A 31 -7.59 30.02 5.95
CA ASN A 31 -6.51 29.87 6.94
C ASN A 31 -5.19 29.36 6.34
N ASN A 32 -5.21 28.73 5.15
CA ASN A 32 -4.05 28.07 4.56
C ASN A 32 -3.40 28.82 3.38
N GLY A 33 -3.78 30.08 3.13
CA GLY A 33 -3.14 30.91 2.10
C GLY A 33 -3.21 30.30 0.69
N THR A 34 -4.30 29.61 0.36
CA THR A 34 -4.50 29.06 -0.99
C THR A 34 -4.66 30.18 -2.01
N THR A 35 -3.88 30.11 -3.09
CA THR A 35 -3.91 31.10 -4.17
C THR A 35 -5.28 31.15 -4.84
N GLU A 36 -5.69 32.33 -5.29
CA GLU A 36 -6.96 32.57 -5.98
C GLU A 36 -7.15 31.64 -7.20
N GLU A 37 -6.06 31.24 -7.85
CA GLU A 37 -6.07 30.28 -8.95
C GLU A 37 -6.46 28.85 -8.51
N THR A 38 -6.15 28.45 -7.27
CA THR A 38 -6.57 27.16 -6.70
C THR A 38 -8.09 27.16 -6.47
N LEU A 39 -8.63 28.26 -5.95
CA LEU A 39 -10.07 28.44 -5.78
C LEU A 39 -10.80 28.47 -7.13
N ARG A 40 -10.21 29.11 -8.15
CA ARG A 40 -10.76 29.15 -9.51
C ARG A 40 -10.83 27.76 -10.15
N ARG A 41 -9.79 26.94 -10.01
CA ARG A 41 -9.77 25.55 -10.51
C ARG A 41 -10.75 24.65 -9.76
N PHE A 42 -11.00 24.96 -8.48
CA PHE A 42 -11.96 24.23 -7.67
C PHE A 42 -13.41 24.57 -8.04
N ARG A 43 -13.73 25.86 -8.22
CA ARG A 43 -15.04 26.30 -8.75
C ARG A 43 -15.34 25.68 -10.12
N ALA A 44 -14.38 25.73 -11.04
CA ALA A 44 -14.51 25.08 -12.36
C ALA A 44 -14.63 23.53 -12.32
N LYS A 45 -14.40 22.89 -11.16
CA LYS A 45 -14.69 21.48 -10.92
C LYS A 45 -16.10 21.27 -10.38
N ILE A 46 -16.55 22.13 -9.46
CA ILE A 46 -17.92 22.11 -8.92
C ILE A 46 -18.91 22.38 -10.06
N ASP A 47 -18.70 23.43 -10.85
CA ASP A 47 -19.58 23.80 -11.98
C ASP A 47 -19.67 22.65 -13.02
N ARG A 48 -18.60 21.86 -13.17
CA ARG A 48 -18.58 20.68 -14.04
C ARG A 48 -19.35 19.49 -13.47
N CYS A 49 -19.39 19.34 -12.15
CA CYS A 49 -20.18 18.31 -11.50
C CYS A 49 -21.68 18.67 -11.51
N GLU A 50 -22.02 19.94 -11.26
CA GLU A 50 -23.40 20.44 -11.32
C GLU A 50 -23.97 20.32 -12.74
N ALA A 51 -23.18 20.68 -13.78
CA ALA A 51 -23.57 20.46 -15.17
C ALA A 51 -23.79 18.98 -15.53
N PHE A 52 -23.15 18.05 -14.80
CA PHE A 52 -23.32 16.60 -14.99
C PHE A 52 -24.59 16.06 -14.29
N GLU A 53 -25.01 16.68 -13.20
CA GLU A 53 -26.28 16.38 -12.52
C GLU A 53 -27.48 16.92 -13.31
N ASP A 54 -27.36 18.12 -13.89
CA ASP A 54 -28.37 18.67 -14.79
C ASP A 54 -28.59 17.78 -16.03
N GLN A 55 -27.52 17.18 -16.58
CA GLN A 55 -27.62 16.22 -17.69
C GLN A 55 -28.27 14.88 -17.28
N LYS A 56 -28.15 14.44 -16.02
CA LYS A 56 -28.84 13.24 -15.52
C LYS A 56 -30.34 13.47 -15.35
N SER A 57 -30.79 14.71 -15.11
CA SER A 57 -32.23 15.03 -15.04
C SER A 57 -32.94 14.98 -16.40
N ILE A 58 -32.18 14.99 -17.51
CA ILE A 58 -32.70 15.02 -18.89
C ILE A 58 -32.84 13.61 -19.50
N VAL A 59 -32.26 12.57 -18.89
CA VAL A 59 -32.47 11.17 -19.35
C VAL A 59 -33.65 10.57 -18.58
N GLY A 60 -34.83 10.76 -19.18
CA GLY A 60 -36.12 10.35 -18.65
C GLY A 60 -36.25 8.87 -18.32
N CYS A 61 -36.91 8.65 -17.18
CA CYS A 61 -37.57 7.44 -16.71
C CYS A 61 -38.38 6.75 -17.83
N GLY A 62 -37.88 5.62 -18.33
CA GLY A 62 -38.58 4.74 -19.27
C GLY A 62 -39.22 3.55 -18.57
N LYS A 63 -40.43 3.72 -18.02
CA LYS A 63 -41.32 2.59 -17.74
C LYS A 63 -41.97 2.15 -19.07
N CYS A 64 -41.76 0.89 -19.44
CA CYS A 64 -42.49 0.24 -20.53
C CYS A 64 -43.98 0.14 -20.15
N ARG A 65 -44.85 0.90 -20.85
CA ARG A 65 -46.31 0.88 -20.66
C ARG A 65 -47.01 -0.27 -21.40
N SER A 66 -46.30 -1.24 -21.97
CA SER A 66 -46.92 -2.26 -22.84
C SER A 66 -46.78 -3.73 -22.41
N CYS A 67 -46.12 -4.05 -21.30
CA CYS A 67 -46.07 -5.45 -20.83
C CYS A 67 -46.12 -5.53 -19.30
N GLY A 68 -47.32 -5.45 -18.73
CA GLY A 68 -47.56 -5.68 -17.30
C GLY A 68 -47.42 -7.15 -16.91
N GLN A 69 -46.19 -7.67 -16.88
CA GLN A 69 -45.89 -9.01 -16.34
C GLN A 69 -44.81 -8.92 -15.25
N PRO A 70 -45.05 -9.52 -14.06
CA PRO A 70 -44.02 -9.69 -13.06
C PRO A 70 -43.04 -10.80 -13.49
N PHE A 71 -41.74 -10.58 -13.35
CA PHE A 71 -40.78 -11.67 -13.47
C PHE A 71 -40.90 -12.58 -12.24
N GLY A 72 -41.67 -13.64 -12.41
CA GLY A 72 -41.76 -14.77 -11.50
C GLY A 72 -40.43 -15.51 -11.38
N GLY A 73 -40.20 -16.08 -10.20
CA GLY A 73 -39.06 -16.92 -9.92
C GLY A 73 -39.07 -18.23 -10.70
N ARG A 74 -37.87 -18.79 -10.82
CA ARG A 74 -37.68 -20.23 -11.00
C ARG A 74 -36.73 -20.73 -9.93
N MET A 75 -37.28 -21.61 -9.11
CA MET A 75 -36.54 -22.60 -8.35
C MET A 75 -36.14 -23.78 -9.24
N SER A 76 -35.20 -24.55 -8.68
CA SER A 76 -34.88 -25.97 -8.88
C SER A 76 -34.08 -26.39 -10.12
N GLY A 77 -33.02 -27.17 -9.84
CA GLY A 77 -32.56 -28.26 -10.71
C GLY A 77 -31.06 -28.56 -10.68
N ASP A 78 -30.69 -29.53 -9.85
CA ASP A 78 -29.74 -30.62 -10.09
C ASP A 78 -28.22 -30.37 -10.27
N ASP A 79 -27.49 -30.85 -9.27
CA ASP A 79 -26.65 -32.08 -9.30
C ASP A 79 -25.69 -32.27 -10.49
N GLY A 80 -24.40 -32.25 -10.14
CA GLY A 80 -23.30 -32.64 -11.01
C GLY A 80 -22.03 -32.87 -10.21
N ASP A 81 -21.97 -34.04 -9.58
CA ASP A 81 -20.76 -34.67 -9.04
C ASP A 81 -19.63 -34.65 -10.09
N ILE A 82 -18.43 -34.23 -9.70
CA ILE A 82 -17.21 -34.52 -10.44
C ILE A 82 -16.20 -35.11 -9.45
N ASP A 83 -15.95 -36.39 -9.68
CA ASP A 83 -15.04 -37.27 -8.96
C ASP A 83 -13.58 -36.78 -8.98
N ASP A 84 -12.94 -37.05 -7.84
CA ASP A 84 -11.51 -37.29 -7.72
C ASP A 84 -11.07 -38.44 -8.65
N ASP A 85 -10.02 -38.23 -9.46
CA ASP A 85 -9.12 -39.34 -9.75
C ASP A 85 -7.66 -38.90 -9.92
N GLN A 86 -6.80 -39.79 -9.44
CA GLN A 86 -5.38 -39.64 -9.17
C GLN A 86 -4.49 -40.04 -10.35
N SER A 87 -3.23 -39.59 -10.26
CA SER A 87 -2.02 -40.17 -10.89
C SER A 87 -1.85 -39.91 -12.40
N VAL A 88 -0.68 -39.64 -12.99
CA VAL A 88 0.65 -40.24 -12.81
C VAL A 88 1.76 -39.25 -13.24
N LEU A 89 2.84 -39.28 -12.45
CA LEU A 89 4.26 -38.95 -12.68
C LEU A 89 4.75 -38.61 -14.12
N SER A 90 5.61 -37.59 -14.21
CA SER A 90 6.96 -37.76 -14.79
C SER A 90 7.89 -36.57 -14.49
N ASP A 91 9.13 -36.95 -14.13
CA ASP A 91 10.26 -36.15 -13.72
C ASP A 91 10.81 -35.20 -14.79
N VAL A 92 11.14 -33.94 -14.44
CA VAL A 92 12.29 -33.23 -15.04
C VAL A 92 12.91 -32.23 -14.06
N GLY A 93 14.10 -32.56 -13.57
CA GLY A 93 15.26 -31.63 -13.54
C GLY A 93 15.31 -30.53 -12.47
N THR A 94 15.68 -30.88 -11.25
CA THR A 94 16.20 -29.92 -10.26
C THR A 94 17.65 -29.53 -10.58
N SER A 95 17.85 -28.32 -11.12
CA SER A 95 19.18 -27.72 -11.30
C SER A 95 19.67 -27.08 -10.01
N SER A 96 20.68 -27.73 -9.43
CA SER A 96 21.44 -27.34 -8.24
C SER A 96 22.27 -26.08 -8.48
N ARG A 97 21.81 -24.93 -7.96
CA ARG A 97 22.62 -23.69 -7.96
C ARG A 97 23.40 -23.55 -6.65
N GLY A 98 24.71 -23.81 -6.77
CA GLY A 98 25.68 -23.85 -5.68
C GLY A 98 25.72 -22.61 -4.79
N LYS A 99 25.58 -22.84 -3.48
CA LYS A 99 25.86 -21.88 -2.43
C LYS A 99 27.38 -21.75 -2.28
N ARG A 100 27.95 -20.64 -2.76
CA ARG A 100 29.32 -20.23 -2.45
C ARG A 100 29.41 -19.83 -0.97
N SER A 101 29.90 -20.76 -0.16
CA SER A 101 30.38 -20.53 1.20
C SER A 101 31.56 -19.57 1.16
N ARG A 102 31.41 -18.36 1.71
CA ARG A 102 32.52 -17.43 1.95
C ARG A 102 33.04 -17.67 3.37
N HIS A 103 34.12 -18.45 3.47
CA HIS A 103 34.94 -18.51 4.66
C HIS A 103 35.47 -17.10 4.99
N ARG A 104 35.02 -16.53 6.11
CA ARG A 104 35.69 -15.41 6.77
C ARG A 104 36.74 -16.01 7.70
N THR A 105 38.00 -15.87 7.34
CA THR A 105 39.14 -16.12 8.21
C THR A 105 39.14 -15.12 9.36
N ALA A 106 39.11 -15.64 10.58
CA ALA A 106 39.31 -14.88 11.80
C ALA A 106 40.76 -14.37 11.83
N ARG A 107 40.94 -13.06 11.93
CA ARG A 107 42.23 -12.44 12.30
C ARG A 107 42.25 -12.24 13.81
N ASN A 108 43.25 -12.82 14.45
CA ASN A 108 43.68 -12.53 15.82
C ASN A 108 43.93 -11.03 16.01
N PRO A 109 43.54 -10.44 17.16
CA PRO A 109 44.12 -9.20 17.63
C PRO A 109 45.27 -9.50 18.60
N SER A 110 46.49 -9.09 18.24
CA SER A 110 47.58 -8.99 19.20
C SER A 110 47.49 -7.70 20.01
N ILE A 111 47.76 -7.90 21.29
CA ILE A 111 48.06 -7.02 22.40
C ILE A 111 49.02 -5.84 22.08
N ASN A 112 48.90 -4.80 22.92
CA ASN A 112 49.80 -3.68 23.26
C ASN A 112 49.74 -2.36 22.47
N SER A 113 49.23 -1.32 23.16
CA SER A 113 49.77 0.05 23.13
C SER A 113 49.03 0.87 24.19
N SER A 114 49.69 1.07 25.33
CA SER A 114 49.42 2.15 26.29
C SER A 114 49.16 3.47 25.57
N ARG A 115 48.03 4.12 25.85
CA ARG A 115 47.75 5.50 25.42
C ARG A 115 47.16 6.27 26.57
N ASP A 116 47.75 7.44 26.79
CA ASP A 116 47.48 8.39 27.84
C ASP A 116 46.03 8.90 27.85
N PRO A 117 45.41 9.11 29.03
CA PRO A 117 44.00 9.45 29.17
C PRO A 117 43.63 10.93 28.96
N GLU A 118 44.56 11.84 28.65
CA GLU A 118 44.28 13.29 28.74
C GLU A 118 43.86 14.01 27.45
N ASP A 119 43.85 13.38 26.27
CA ASP A 119 43.66 14.11 25.00
C ASP A 119 42.39 13.72 24.19
N THR A 120 41.30 13.34 24.88
CA THR A 120 40.06 12.86 24.21
C THR A 120 38.80 13.70 24.39
N MET A 121 38.85 14.84 25.09
CA MET A 121 37.63 15.64 25.34
C MET A 121 37.18 16.58 24.21
N GLU A 122 37.99 16.85 23.18
CA GLU A 122 37.67 17.89 22.20
C GLU A 122 37.23 17.43 20.79
N ARG A 123 37.07 16.12 20.56
CA ARG A 123 36.40 15.63 19.35
C ARG A 123 34.90 15.47 19.58
N SER A 124 34.27 16.57 19.98
CA SER A 124 32.82 16.76 19.89
C SER A 124 32.41 16.58 18.43
N ASN A 125 31.94 15.38 18.14
CA ASN A 125 31.35 14.97 16.87
C ASN A 125 30.19 15.91 16.52
N LYS A 126 30.49 17.03 15.85
CA LYS A 126 29.53 17.80 15.05
C LYS A 126 29.05 16.89 13.92
N ALA A 127 28.11 16.01 14.25
CA ALA A 127 27.38 15.22 13.29
C ALA A 127 26.61 16.19 12.39
N LYS A 128 27.23 16.56 11.28
CA LYS A 128 26.63 17.44 10.26
C LYS A 128 25.27 16.83 9.91
N HIS A 129 24.19 17.51 10.26
CA HIS A 129 22.84 17.16 9.85
C HIS A 129 22.87 16.97 8.34
N LYS A 130 22.75 15.73 7.86
CA LYS A 130 22.57 15.47 6.43
C LYS A 130 21.18 15.96 6.07
N ILE A 131 21.09 17.23 5.68
CA ILE A 131 19.89 17.81 5.09
C ILE A 131 19.54 16.91 3.91
N TYR A 132 18.35 16.32 3.94
CA TYR A 132 17.84 15.55 2.82
C TYR A 132 17.53 16.54 1.70
N THR A 133 18.51 16.79 0.85
CA THR A 133 18.29 17.45 -0.42
C THR A 133 17.68 16.42 -1.37
N PRO A 134 16.44 16.63 -1.88
CA PRO A 134 15.88 15.78 -2.91
C PRO A 134 16.89 15.62 -4.04
N LYS A 135 17.23 14.39 -4.40
CA LYS A 135 18.09 14.14 -5.57
C LYS A 135 17.27 14.44 -6.81
N HIS A 136 17.37 15.68 -7.30
CA HIS A 136 16.85 16.03 -8.61
C HIS A 136 17.59 15.20 -9.66
N ARG A 137 16.83 14.69 -10.64
CA ARG A 137 17.45 14.06 -11.82
C ARG A 137 18.20 15.13 -12.59
N HIS A 138 19.26 14.74 -13.27
CA HIS A 138 19.98 15.64 -14.16
C HIS A 138 19.00 16.25 -15.19
N VAL A 139 19.21 17.52 -15.57
CA VAL A 139 18.33 18.23 -16.49
C VAL A 139 18.24 17.49 -17.82
N ASP A 140 19.39 17.07 -18.36
CA ASP A 140 19.51 16.29 -19.61
C ASP A 140 18.70 14.98 -19.57
N ASP A 141 18.62 14.31 -18.42
CA ASP A 141 17.83 13.09 -18.25
C ASP A 141 16.32 13.37 -18.37
N ASN A 142 15.87 14.55 -17.94
CA ASN A 142 14.48 14.95 -18.01
C ASN A 142 14.13 15.44 -19.42
N GLU A 143 15.02 16.19 -20.07
CA GLU A 143 14.87 16.65 -21.46
C GLU A 143 14.81 15.47 -22.43
N PHE A 144 15.75 14.54 -22.32
CA PHE A 144 15.73 13.29 -23.09
C PHE A 144 14.41 12.52 -22.92
N LYS A 145 13.92 12.38 -21.69
CA LYS A 145 12.61 11.73 -21.45
C LYS A 145 11.42 12.55 -21.94
N ALA A 146 11.54 13.87 -22.06
CA ALA A 146 10.53 14.72 -22.67
C ALA A 146 10.51 14.55 -24.19
N GLU A 147 11.68 14.45 -24.82
CA GLU A 147 11.83 14.14 -26.24
C GLU A 147 11.22 12.79 -26.61
N ILE A 148 11.54 11.72 -25.88
CA ILE A 148 10.93 10.39 -26.09
C ILE A 148 9.39 10.42 -25.92
N ARG A 149 8.88 11.28 -25.02
CA ARG A 149 7.43 11.47 -24.86
C ARG A 149 6.81 12.18 -26.07
N ARG A 150 7.51 13.17 -26.64
CA ARG A 150 7.08 13.88 -27.85
C ARG A 150 7.10 12.96 -29.06
N GLU A 151 8.15 12.16 -29.24
CA GLU A 151 8.26 11.21 -30.35
C GLU A 151 7.12 10.19 -30.33
N ILE A 152 6.84 9.63 -29.15
CA ILE A 152 5.65 8.78 -28.97
C ILE A 152 4.38 9.56 -29.29
N ALA A 153 4.18 10.76 -28.75
CA ALA A 153 2.97 11.53 -29.01
C ALA A 153 2.78 11.87 -30.50
N TYR A 154 3.86 12.15 -31.23
CA TYR A 154 3.83 12.39 -32.67
C TYR A 154 3.38 11.14 -33.45
N LEU A 155 3.87 9.97 -33.05
CA LEU A 155 3.44 8.70 -33.63
C LEU A 155 1.97 8.35 -33.34
N PHE A 156 1.37 8.94 -32.30
CA PHE A 156 -0.04 8.70 -31.95
C PHE A 156 -1.02 9.65 -32.59
N ASP A 157 -0.54 10.58 -33.41
CA ASP A 157 -1.30 11.70 -33.96
C ASP A 157 -1.99 12.49 -32.83
N ALA A 158 -1.51 13.69 -32.53
CA ALA A 158 -2.01 14.46 -31.38
C ALA A 158 -3.54 14.70 -31.43
N GLU A 159 -4.14 14.56 -32.62
CA GLU A 159 -5.54 14.78 -32.92
C GLU A 159 -6.43 13.53 -32.76
N ASN A 160 -5.86 12.31 -32.74
CA ASN A 160 -6.65 11.07 -32.69
C ASN A 160 -6.16 10.11 -31.59
N PRO A 161 -6.58 10.32 -30.34
CA PRO A 161 -6.04 9.63 -29.16
C PRO A 161 -6.50 8.16 -29.03
N ASP A 162 -7.12 7.58 -30.05
CA ASP A 162 -7.57 6.19 -30.04
C ASP A 162 -6.36 5.27 -30.10
N ILE A 163 -5.89 4.95 -28.90
CA ILE A 163 -4.84 3.99 -28.64
C ILE A 163 -5.24 2.65 -29.29
N ARG A 164 -4.55 2.27 -30.37
CA ARG A 164 -4.80 1.02 -31.08
C ARG A 164 -4.23 -0.18 -30.32
N VAL A 165 -5.08 -1.16 -30.05
CA VAL A 165 -4.71 -2.42 -29.37
C VAL A 165 -4.57 -3.53 -30.39
N ALA A 166 -3.49 -4.32 -30.28
CA ALA A 166 -3.20 -5.43 -31.17
C ALA A 166 -4.20 -6.58 -30.94
N ASP A 167 -4.61 -7.24 -32.02
CA ASP A 167 -5.51 -8.38 -31.91
C ASP A 167 -4.79 -9.59 -31.26
N ALA A 168 -5.53 -10.37 -30.47
CA ALA A 168 -4.98 -11.52 -29.75
C ALA A 168 -4.39 -12.58 -30.70
N GLN A 169 -4.92 -12.75 -31.92
CA GLN A 169 -4.38 -13.70 -32.89
C GLN A 169 -3.05 -13.22 -33.47
N GLN A 170 -2.89 -11.90 -33.68
CA GLN A 170 -1.63 -11.31 -34.13
C GLN A 170 -0.53 -11.50 -33.08
N ILE A 171 -0.84 -11.20 -31.81
CA ILE A 171 0.08 -11.39 -30.69
C ILE A 171 0.49 -12.87 -30.61
N LYS A 172 -0.48 -13.80 -30.62
CA LYS A 172 -0.20 -15.25 -30.56
C LYS A 172 0.63 -15.74 -31.75
N ARG A 173 0.36 -15.25 -32.96
CA ARG A 173 1.12 -15.59 -34.17
C ARG A 173 2.56 -15.12 -34.05
N PHE A 174 2.79 -13.86 -33.69
CA PHE A 174 4.13 -13.33 -33.46
C PHE A 174 4.85 -14.07 -32.36
N GLU A 175 4.15 -14.42 -31.27
CA GLU A 175 4.75 -15.15 -30.18
C GLU A 175 5.18 -16.56 -30.56
N GLY A 176 4.44 -17.23 -31.46
CA GLY A 176 4.80 -18.54 -32.00
C GLY A 176 5.96 -18.50 -33.01
N THR A 177 5.95 -17.55 -33.95
CA THR A 177 6.94 -17.52 -35.02
C THR A 177 8.21 -16.73 -34.65
N LYS A 178 8.08 -15.70 -33.80
CA LYS A 178 9.09 -14.67 -33.51
C LYS A 178 9.64 -13.97 -34.77
N LYS A 179 8.99 -14.12 -35.92
CA LYS A 179 9.43 -13.54 -37.20
C LYS A 179 9.02 -12.08 -37.29
N ALA A 180 9.86 -11.27 -37.93
CA ALA A 180 9.59 -9.84 -38.08
C ALA A 180 8.30 -9.54 -38.88
N MET A 181 7.98 -10.38 -39.86
CA MET A 181 6.78 -10.25 -40.71
C MET A 181 5.45 -10.44 -39.98
N ASP A 182 5.45 -11.22 -38.89
CA ASP A 182 4.24 -11.47 -38.08
C ASP A 182 4.13 -10.49 -36.90
N GLY A 183 5.14 -9.65 -36.69
CA GLY A 183 5.24 -8.76 -35.55
C GLY A 183 4.73 -7.34 -35.82
N PRO A 184 4.83 -6.46 -34.82
CA PRO A 184 4.44 -5.06 -34.99
C PRO A 184 5.34 -4.38 -36.03
N ASN A 185 4.75 -3.45 -36.81
CA ASN A 185 5.44 -2.59 -37.75
C ASN A 185 5.33 -1.11 -37.27
N LEU A 186 6.09 -0.20 -37.90
CA LEU A 186 6.07 1.23 -37.54
C LEU A 186 5.00 2.04 -38.28
N ASP A 187 4.48 1.50 -39.38
CA ASP A 187 3.48 2.19 -40.22
C ASP A 187 2.07 2.09 -39.62
N ASP A 188 1.81 1.04 -38.84
CA ASP A 188 0.55 0.77 -38.16
C ASP A 188 0.82 0.16 -36.76
N ILE A 189 1.09 1.04 -35.79
CA ILE A 189 1.54 0.65 -34.46
C ILE A 189 0.34 0.25 -33.60
N TYR A 190 0.23 -1.04 -33.30
CA TYR A 190 -0.68 -1.60 -32.31
C TYR A 190 0.06 -2.02 -31.05
N PHE A 191 -0.50 -1.76 -29.86
CA PHE A 191 0.07 -2.20 -28.59
C PHE A 191 -0.63 -3.42 -28.03
N ASP A 192 0.14 -4.23 -27.32
CA ASP A 192 -0.41 -5.27 -26.48
C ASP A 192 -0.67 -4.69 -25.08
N PHE A 193 -1.88 -4.21 -24.85
CA PHE A 193 -2.31 -3.73 -23.53
C PHE A 193 -3.13 -4.76 -22.72
N ASP A 194 -3.61 -5.81 -23.38
CA ASP A 194 -4.35 -6.90 -22.74
C ASP A 194 -3.42 -7.93 -22.10
N GLY A 195 -2.13 -7.93 -22.46
CA GLY A 195 -1.13 -8.76 -21.82
C GLY A 195 -1.01 -8.51 -20.31
N PRO A 196 -0.68 -9.55 -19.51
CA PRO A 196 -0.61 -9.49 -18.05
C PRO A 196 0.52 -8.59 -17.53
N SER A 197 1.44 -8.18 -18.41
CA SER A 197 2.58 -7.34 -18.11
C SER A 197 2.77 -6.32 -19.22
N PRO A 198 3.18 -5.09 -18.90
CA PRO A 198 3.47 -4.08 -19.92
C PRO A 198 4.74 -4.39 -20.77
N VAL A 199 5.48 -5.46 -20.46
CA VAL A 199 6.71 -5.87 -21.16
C VAL A 199 6.49 -7.21 -21.85
N THR A 200 5.52 -7.26 -22.75
CA THR A 200 5.31 -8.45 -23.59
C THR A 200 6.34 -8.52 -24.72
N PRO A 201 6.53 -9.69 -25.35
CA PRO A 201 7.37 -9.81 -26.53
C PRO A 201 6.98 -8.82 -27.64
N TRP A 202 5.68 -8.60 -27.83
CA TRP A 202 5.11 -7.63 -28.78
C TRP A 202 5.57 -6.20 -28.47
N ASN A 203 5.29 -5.68 -27.27
CA ASN A 203 5.70 -4.33 -26.88
C ASN A 203 7.22 -4.15 -26.82
N THR A 204 7.97 -5.22 -26.52
CA THR A 204 9.44 -5.20 -26.56
C THR A 204 9.96 -5.02 -27.98
N ARG A 205 9.30 -5.64 -28.97
CA ARG A 205 9.62 -5.44 -30.39
C ARG A 205 9.29 -4.02 -30.84
N ILE A 206 8.15 -3.46 -30.45
CA ILE A 206 7.81 -2.05 -30.72
C ILE A 206 8.89 -1.12 -30.16
N ALA A 207 9.24 -1.27 -28.88
CA ALA A 207 10.27 -0.43 -28.26
C ALA A 207 11.60 -0.50 -29.01
N HIS A 208 11.96 -1.67 -29.54
CA HIS A 208 13.14 -1.84 -30.37
C HIS A 208 13.02 -1.15 -31.75
N LEU A 209 11.88 -1.24 -32.42
CA LEU A 209 11.64 -0.55 -33.70
C LEU A 209 11.69 0.97 -33.53
N LEU A 210 11.03 1.49 -32.49
CA LEU A 210 11.06 2.91 -32.12
C LEU A 210 12.48 3.38 -31.82
N THR A 211 13.27 2.56 -31.11
CA THR A 211 14.68 2.87 -30.82
C THR A 211 15.49 3.00 -32.11
N LYS A 212 15.33 2.07 -33.05
CA LYS A 212 16.06 2.11 -34.33
C LYS A 212 15.68 3.34 -35.14
N LYS A 213 14.39 3.67 -35.24
CA LYS A 213 13.91 4.88 -35.92
C LYS A 213 14.53 6.13 -35.28
N TYR A 214 14.36 6.29 -33.97
CA TYR A 214 14.87 7.45 -33.22
C TYR A 214 16.39 7.63 -33.36
N VAL A 215 17.18 6.56 -33.23
CA VAL A 215 18.65 6.66 -33.35
C VAL A 215 19.12 6.93 -34.78
N SER A 216 18.31 6.56 -35.78
CA SER A 216 18.61 6.83 -37.20
C SER A 216 18.27 8.26 -37.65
N GLU A 217 17.46 8.99 -36.89
CA GLU A 217 17.06 10.36 -37.24
C GLU A 217 18.22 11.35 -37.09
N PRO A 218 18.46 12.19 -38.11
CA PRO A 218 19.51 13.20 -38.05
C PRO A 218 19.17 14.27 -37.01
N GLY A 219 20.15 14.65 -36.17
CA GLY A 219 20.00 15.72 -35.16
C GLY A 219 19.63 15.24 -33.76
N VAL A 220 19.36 13.95 -33.56
CA VAL A 220 19.08 13.38 -32.24
C VAL A 220 20.32 13.38 -31.35
N MET A 221 20.18 13.90 -30.13
CA MET A 221 21.28 14.10 -29.17
C MET A 221 21.78 12.80 -28.53
N VAL A 222 20.89 11.83 -28.29
CA VAL A 222 21.21 10.58 -27.58
C VAL A 222 21.17 9.39 -28.54
N LYS A 223 22.34 8.88 -28.93
CA LYS A 223 22.50 7.71 -29.80
C LYS A 223 22.69 6.37 -29.07
N ASP A 224 22.66 6.38 -27.74
CA ASP A 224 22.75 5.16 -26.92
C ASP A 224 21.45 4.35 -27.04
N GLU A 225 21.46 3.34 -27.92
CA GLU A 225 20.32 2.46 -28.16
C GLU A 225 19.77 1.80 -26.89
N VAL A 226 20.63 1.42 -25.95
CA VAL A 226 20.20 0.74 -24.72
C VAL A 226 19.42 1.71 -23.83
N ARG A 227 19.91 2.94 -23.70
CA ARG A 227 19.25 4.01 -22.94
C ARG A 227 17.93 4.43 -23.59
N VAL A 228 17.91 4.57 -24.92
CA VAL A 228 16.71 4.89 -25.72
C VAL A 228 15.66 3.80 -25.62
N LYS A 229 16.03 2.54 -25.84
CA LYS A 229 15.11 1.40 -25.68
C LYS A 229 14.50 1.35 -24.30
N LYS A 230 15.32 1.53 -23.25
CA LYS A 230 14.84 1.57 -21.86
C LYS A 230 13.83 2.71 -21.64
N ALA A 231 14.06 3.89 -22.24
CA ALA A 231 13.15 5.02 -22.16
C ALA A 231 11.81 4.72 -22.87
N PHE A 232 11.84 4.18 -24.09
CA PHE A 232 10.64 3.74 -24.80
C PHE A 232 9.88 2.67 -24.04
N THR A 233 10.54 1.60 -23.58
CA THR A 233 9.90 0.57 -22.74
C THR A 233 9.27 1.18 -21.48
N GLN A 234 9.94 2.12 -20.80
CA GLN A 234 9.35 2.80 -19.64
C GLN A 234 8.09 3.60 -20.01
N ARG A 235 8.08 4.25 -21.18
CA ARG A 235 6.90 4.98 -21.66
C ARG A 235 5.76 4.04 -22.02
N LEU A 236 6.03 2.92 -22.69
CA LEU A 236 5.02 1.89 -22.99
C LEU A 236 4.38 1.34 -21.71
N ARG A 237 5.17 1.12 -20.64
CA ARG A 237 4.62 0.76 -19.32
C ARG A 237 3.62 1.77 -18.79
N LYS A 238 3.91 3.06 -18.94
CA LYS A 238 3.00 4.12 -18.50
C LYS A 238 1.73 4.16 -19.35
N LEU A 239 1.84 3.95 -20.66
CA LEU A 239 0.68 3.87 -21.55
C LEU A 239 -0.20 2.67 -21.19
N HIS A 240 0.39 1.49 -20.97
CA HIS A 240 -0.32 0.30 -20.48
C HIS A 240 -1.06 0.57 -19.17
N THR A 241 -0.40 1.18 -18.18
CA THR A 241 -1.07 1.54 -16.92
C THR A 241 -2.21 2.53 -17.13
N SER A 242 -2.03 3.53 -18.01
CA SER A 242 -3.07 4.52 -18.32
C SER A 242 -4.26 3.91 -19.04
N TYR A 243 -4.01 2.99 -19.98
CA TYR A 243 -5.04 2.26 -20.71
C TYR A 243 -5.83 1.32 -19.80
N GLN A 244 -5.12 0.57 -18.95
CA GLN A 244 -5.76 -0.26 -17.91
C GLN A 244 -6.59 0.61 -16.96
N GLN A 245 -6.12 1.82 -16.61
CA GLN A 245 -6.91 2.77 -15.83
C GLN A 245 -8.14 3.29 -16.58
N SER A 246 -8.07 3.55 -17.89
CA SER A 246 -9.24 3.98 -18.66
C SER A 246 -10.27 2.86 -18.81
N LEU A 247 -9.84 1.61 -19.04
CA LEU A 247 -10.74 0.46 -19.06
C LEU A 247 -11.46 0.29 -17.72
N ARG A 248 -10.72 0.46 -16.62
CA ARG A 248 -11.27 0.49 -15.27
C ARG A 248 -12.38 1.54 -15.13
N LEU A 249 -12.17 2.76 -15.63
CA LEU A 249 -13.19 3.80 -15.55
C LEU A 249 -14.49 3.48 -16.34
N LEU A 250 -14.44 2.58 -17.32
CA LEU A 250 -15.63 2.13 -18.07
C LEU A 250 -16.48 1.11 -17.30
N SER A 251 -15.92 0.45 -16.26
CA SER A 251 -16.63 -0.51 -15.41
C SER A 251 -16.38 -0.20 -13.92
N PRO A 252 -16.98 0.88 -13.37
CA PRO A 252 -16.68 1.34 -12.02
C PRO A 252 -16.88 0.28 -10.92
N ASP A 253 -17.86 -0.60 -11.09
CA ASP A 253 -18.21 -1.62 -10.11
C ASP A 253 -17.14 -2.74 -10.03
N GLU A 254 -16.65 -3.20 -11.18
CA GLU A 254 -15.58 -4.21 -11.22
C GLU A 254 -14.27 -3.64 -10.68
N VAL A 255 -14.00 -2.35 -10.91
CA VAL A 255 -12.83 -1.67 -10.33
C VAL A 255 -12.95 -1.58 -8.82
N ALA A 256 -14.10 -1.17 -8.31
CA ALA A 256 -14.32 -1.06 -6.89
C ALA A 256 -14.12 -2.43 -6.22
N ALA A 257 -14.61 -3.51 -6.83
CA ALA A 257 -14.43 -4.88 -6.36
C ALA A 257 -12.95 -5.33 -6.38
N GLU A 258 -12.23 -5.11 -7.48
CA GLU A 258 -10.82 -5.51 -7.61
C GLU A 258 -9.89 -4.65 -6.73
N GLU A 259 -10.19 -3.35 -6.57
CA GLU A 259 -9.51 -2.48 -5.61
C GLU A 259 -9.74 -2.95 -4.18
N LEU A 260 -10.96 -3.32 -3.81
CA LEU A 260 -11.28 -3.84 -2.48
C LEU A 260 -10.49 -5.14 -2.22
N LYS A 261 -10.44 -6.04 -3.20
CA LYS A 261 -9.65 -7.28 -3.13
C LYS A 261 -8.15 -6.99 -3.02
N THR A 262 -7.62 -6.06 -3.82
CA THR A 262 -6.22 -5.65 -3.75
C THR A 262 -5.87 -5.02 -2.41
N ARG A 263 -6.74 -4.15 -1.89
CA ARG A 263 -6.62 -3.55 -0.55
C ARG A 263 -6.62 -4.65 0.52
N TYR A 264 -7.52 -5.63 0.42
CA TYR A 264 -7.58 -6.76 1.32
C TYR A 264 -6.29 -7.60 1.32
N VAL A 265 -5.74 -7.93 0.15
CA VAL A 265 -4.49 -8.69 0.02
C VAL A 265 -3.31 -7.90 0.57
N ASN A 266 -3.18 -6.62 0.20
CA ASN A 266 -2.12 -5.74 0.70
C ASN A 266 -2.18 -5.59 2.22
N ARG A 267 -3.40 -5.47 2.78
CA ARG A 267 -3.64 -5.45 4.22
C ARG A 267 -3.17 -6.74 4.88
N LYS A 268 -3.54 -7.91 4.37
CA LYS A 268 -3.04 -9.20 4.89
C LYS A 268 -1.51 -9.31 4.83
N ALA A 269 -0.89 -8.91 3.73
CA ALA A 269 0.56 -8.94 3.56
C ALA A 269 1.27 -8.01 4.55
N ARG A 270 0.73 -6.81 4.79
CA ARG A 270 1.29 -5.86 5.75
C ARG A 270 1.06 -6.31 7.19
N GLN A 271 -0.09 -6.89 7.54
CA GLN A 271 -0.31 -7.55 8.84
C GLN A 271 0.72 -8.66 9.10
N TYR A 272 0.92 -9.55 8.13
CA TYR A 272 1.92 -10.63 8.22
C TYR A 272 3.34 -10.07 8.43
N TYR A 273 3.72 -9.05 7.66
CA TYR A 273 5.01 -8.38 7.83
C TYR A 273 5.17 -7.77 9.23
N GLN A 274 4.15 -7.08 9.74
CA GLN A 274 4.16 -6.49 11.08
C GLN A 274 4.25 -7.56 12.16
N ARG A 275 3.51 -8.66 12.02
CA ARG A 275 3.56 -9.79 12.96
C ARG A 275 4.96 -10.39 13.04
N ASN A 276 5.56 -10.74 11.91
CA ASN A 276 6.91 -11.30 11.85
C ASN A 276 7.97 -10.32 12.35
N ARG A 277 7.72 -9.02 12.20
CA ARG A 277 8.59 -7.98 12.77
C ARG A 277 8.51 -7.96 14.29
N ARG A 278 7.30 -7.95 14.86
CA ARG A 278 7.06 -7.98 16.32
C ARG A 278 7.51 -9.30 16.95
N GLU A 279 7.37 -10.41 16.24
CA GLU A 279 7.89 -11.71 16.69
C GLU A 279 9.40 -11.68 16.82
N ARG A 280 10.12 -11.22 15.78
CA ARG A 280 11.58 -11.06 15.85
C ARG A 280 12.00 -10.12 16.97
N VAL A 281 11.23 -9.06 17.21
CA VAL A 281 11.43 -8.14 18.33
C VAL A 281 11.34 -8.90 19.65
N ALA A 282 10.25 -9.64 19.86
CA ALA A 282 9.98 -10.39 21.08
C ALA A 282 11.06 -11.47 21.33
N MET A 283 11.43 -12.25 20.31
CA MET A 283 12.50 -13.26 20.40
C MET A 283 13.85 -12.65 20.78
N THR A 284 14.19 -11.50 20.20
CA THR A 284 15.45 -10.80 20.55
C THR A 284 15.44 -10.33 22.01
N LEU A 285 14.26 -9.96 22.53
CA LEU A 285 14.13 -9.49 23.90
C LEU A 285 14.00 -10.62 24.91
N ALA A 286 13.49 -11.79 24.51
CA ALA A 286 13.42 -12.98 25.37
C ALA A 286 14.78 -13.32 25.99
N MET A 287 15.86 -13.10 25.24
CA MET A 287 17.25 -13.27 25.70
C MET A 287 17.67 -12.30 26.83
N LYS A 288 16.85 -11.29 27.16
CA LYS A 288 17.15 -10.28 28.19
C LYS A 288 16.58 -10.61 29.56
N GLY A 289 15.82 -11.69 29.70
CA GLY A 289 15.32 -12.16 31.00
C GLY A 289 13.93 -12.81 30.95
N PRO A 290 13.50 -13.43 32.07
CA PRO A 290 12.29 -14.26 32.12
C PRO A 290 11.02 -13.49 31.77
N THR A 291 10.90 -12.23 32.21
CA THR A 291 9.75 -11.38 31.87
C THR A 291 9.58 -11.21 30.36
N MET A 292 10.67 -11.02 29.63
CA MET A 292 10.61 -10.86 28.18
C MET A 292 10.40 -12.17 27.44
N ALA A 293 10.88 -13.30 28.00
CA ALA A 293 10.59 -14.62 27.46
C ALA A 293 9.08 -14.90 27.49
N ARG A 294 8.41 -14.59 28.61
CA ARG A 294 6.93 -14.69 28.72
C ARG A 294 6.21 -13.86 27.65
N HIS A 295 6.67 -12.63 27.38
CA HIS A 295 6.10 -11.79 26.32
C HIS A 295 6.31 -12.39 24.92
N ALA A 296 7.45 -13.05 24.68
CA ALA A 296 7.72 -13.72 23.42
C ALA A 296 6.85 -14.97 23.23
N ASP A 297 6.60 -15.73 24.29
CA ASP A 297 5.70 -16.89 24.23
C ASP A 297 4.24 -16.45 24.06
N LEU A 298 3.81 -15.41 24.79
CA LEU A 298 2.51 -14.77 24.59
C LEU A 298 2.32 -14.29 23.15
N TRP A 299 3.35 -13.76 22.50
CA TRP A 299 3.25 -13.33 21.10
C TRP A 299 2.94 -14.49 20.13
N LYS A 300 3.40 -15.71 20.43
CA LYS A 300 3.13 -16.89 19.59
C LYS A 300 1.67 -17.31 19.67
N THR A 301 1.01 -17.08 20.80
CA THR A 301 -0.38 -17.48 21.02
C THR A 301 -1.39 -16.46 20.47
N ILE A 302 -0.96 -15.24 20.17
CA ILE A 302 -1.85 -14.19 19.66
C ILE A 302 -2.25 -14.50 18.19
N PRO A 303 -3.55 -14.62 17.88
CA PRO A 303 -4.05 -14.83 16.52
C PRO A 303 -3.71 -13.65 15.61
N GLN A 304 -3.65 -13.90 14.30
CA GLN A 304 -3.27 -12.87 13.33
C GLN A 304 -4.32 -11.75 13.26
N GLU A 305 -5.58 -12.11 13.48
CA GLU A 305 -6.76 -11.27 13.48
C GLU A 305 -6.68 -10.20 14.58
N ALA A 306 -6.04 -10.52 15.71
CA ALA A 306 -5.76 -9.57 16.79
C ALA A 306 -4.61 -8.59 16.47
N CYS A 307 -3.87 -8.84 15.39
CA CYS A 307 -2.73 -8.01 14.96
C CYS A 307 -3.12 -7.01 13.85
N SER A 308 -4.30 -6.38 13.94
CA SER A 308 -4.79 -5.44 12.93
C SER A 308 -3.80 -4.30 12.62
N GLU A 309 -3.83 -3.90 11.35
CA GLU A 309 -3.01 -2.85 10.76
C GLU A 309 -3.59 -1.45 10.97
N ASP A 310 -4.92 -1.36 10.95
CA ASP A 310 -5.69 -0.17 11.29
C ASP A 310 -6.24 -0.37 12.69
N GLU A 311 -5.83 0.53 13.58
CA GLU A 311 -5.93 0.53 15.04
C GLU A 311 -7.39 0.71 15.55
N GLU A 312 -8.36 0.18 14.80
CA GLU A 312 -9.81 0.33 15.05
C GLU A 312 -10.48 -0.93 15.63
N ILE A 313 -9.74 -2.02 15.83
CA ILE A 313 -10.29 -3.22 16.50
C ILE A 313 -10.08 -3.09 18.01
N ILE A 314 -11.05 -2.46 18.66
CA ILE A 314 -10.97 -2.03 20.07
C ILE A 314 -11.60 -3.01 21.05
N TYR A 315 -12.32 -4.04 20.59
CA TYR A 315 -12.82 -5.08 21.50
C TYR A 315 -11.70 -5.88 22.15
N ALA A 316 -10.52 -5.94 21.51
CA ALA A 316 -9.38 -6.79 21.90
C ALA A 316 -8.14 -6.02 22.40
N SER A 317 -8.21 -4.70 22.59
CA SER A 317 -7.08 -3.96 23.18
C SER A 317 -7.50 -3.02 24.29
N GLY A 318 -7.54 -3.55 25.52
CA GLY A 318 -7.33 -2.72 26.70
C GLY A 318 -6.09 -1.83 26.47
N PRO A 319 -6.08 -0.59 26.99
CA PRO A 319 -5.09 0.46 26.65
C PRO A 319 -3.63 0.12 26.95
N ARG A 320 -3.37 -1.06 27.52
CA ARG A 320 -2.05 -1.55 27.94
C ARG A 320 -1.37 -2.41 26.87
N PHE A 321 -2.13 -3.13 26.03
CA PHE A 321 -1.57 -4.09 25.07
C PHE A 321 -0.82 -3.38 23.94
N GLU A 322 -1.40 -2.37 23.31
CA GLU A 322 -0.73 -1.65 22.21
C GLU A 322 0.49 -0.87 22.71
N LYS A 323 0.34 -0.24 23.89
CA LYS A 323 1.44 0.46 24.55
C LYS A 323 2.63 -0.46 24.79
N LEU A 324 2.41 -1.72 25.22
CA LEU A 324 3.48 -2.70 25.38
C LEU A 324 4.35 -2.79 24.13
N TRP A 325 3.73 -3.05 22.97
CA TRP A 325 4.46 -3.24 21.72
C TRP A 325 5.08 -1.98 21.16
N ASP A 326 4.45 -0.82 21.34
CA ASP A 326 5.05 0.46 20.97
C ASP A 326 6.32 0.73 21.78
N HIS A 327 6.30 0.47 23.10
CA HIS A 327 7.50 0.60 23.93
C HIS A 327 8.60 -0.37 23.47
N LEU A 328 8.24 -1.61 23.10
CA LEU A 328 9.20 -2.57 22.57
C LEU A 328 9.76 -2.15 21.22
N ASP A 329 8.94 -1.64 20.29
CA ASP A 329 9.40 -1.20 18.97
C ASP A 329 10.37 -0.02 19.10
N ILE A 330 10.03 0.94 19.97
CA ILE A 330 10.91 2.07 20.30
C ILE A 330 12.22 1.57 20.90
N ALA A 331 12.17 0.68 21.88
CA ALA A 331 13.36 0.15 22.54
C ALA A 331 14.34 -0.55 21.58
N GLN A 332 13.85 -1.11 20.47
CA GLN A 332 14.69 -1.75 19.48
C GLN A 332 15.28 -0.80 18.45
N ARG A 333 14.49 0.20 18.05
CA ARG A 333 14.89 1.13 17.01
C ARG A 333 15.97 2.10 17.44
N TYR A 334 16.25 2.26 18.72
CA TYR A 334 17.35 3.11 19.19
C TYR A 334 18.54 2.29 19.70
N GLY A 335 19.73 2.77 19.39
CA GLY A 335 21.00 2.30 19.92
C GLY A 335 21.17 2.67 21.39
N PRO A 336 22.15 2.05 22.07
CA PRO A 336 22.56 2.51 23.40
C PRO A 336 23.07 3.96 23.38
N ASP A 337 23.50 4.46 22.23
CA ASP A 337 23.90 5.85 21.98
C ASP A 337 22.71 6.81 21.72
N GLY A 338 21.47 6.31 21.81
CA GLY A 338 20.26 7.08 21.53
C GLY A 338 20.03 7.39 20.05
N LYS A 339 20.82 6.82 19.13
CA LYS A 339 20.63 7.03 17.69
C LYS A 339 19.73 5.96 17.08
N PRO A 340 18.92 6.30 16.06
CA PRO A 340 18.09 5.32 15.39
C PRO A 340 18.93 4.28 14.61
N LYS A 341 18.67 3.00 14.86
CA LYS A 341 19.19 1.84 14.14
C LYS A 341 18.47 1.70 12.79
N GLY A 342 19.00 2.38 11.77
CA GLY A 342 18.66 2.10 10.37
C GLY A 342 17.96 3.23 9.62
N LYS A 343 17.55 2.91 8.39
CA LYS A 343 16.88 3.81 7.46
C LYS A 343 15.39 3.46 7.43
N GLY A 344 14.53 4.35 7.93
CA GLY A 344 13.08 4.15 7.92
C GLY A 344 12.35 5.25 8.68
N ARG A 345 11.02 5.21 8.66
CA ARG A 345 10.16 6.06 9.51
C ARG A 345 10.41 5.74 10.98
N PHE A 346 10.31 6.75 11.83
CA PHE A 346 10.41 6.57 13.28
C PHE A 346 9.24 5.75 13.81
N PRO A 347 9.44 4.97 14.89
CA PRO A 347 8.31 4.46 15.62
C PRO A 347 7.59 5.67 16.22
N HIS A 348 6.26 5.70 16.11
CA HIS A 348 5.46 6.71 16.77
C HIS A 348 4.66 6.01 17.86
N PHE A 349 4.56 6.64 19.03
CA PHE A 349 3.55 6.22 20.00
C PHE A 349 2.19 6.41 19.37
N ARG A 350 1.40 5.34 19.39
CA ARG A 350 0.01 5.40 18.97
C ARG A 350 -0.75 6.18 20.05
N PHE A 351 -1.42 7.25 19.63
CA PHE A 351 -2.37 7.94 20.48
C PHE A 351 -3.71 7.23 20.30
N GLN A 352 -4.09 6.44 21.31
CA GLN A 352 -5.45 5.93 21.37
C GLN A 352 -6.39 7.13 21.57
N PRO A 353 -7.37 7.34 20.68
CA PRO A 353 -8.39 8.36 20.91
C PRO A 353 -9.14 8.04 22.21
N ASN A 354 -9.61 9.09 22.89
CA ASN A 354 -10.46 8.98 24.07
C ASN A 354 -11.83 9.60 23.75
N PRO A 355 -12.90 8.81 23.62
CA PRO A 355 -12.96 7.37 23.85
C PRO A 355 -12.29 6.54 22.73
N PRO A 356 -11.88 5.30 23.02
CA PRO A 356 -11.42 4.36 22.01
C PRO A 356 -12.47 4.18 20.88
N ARG A 357 -12.05 4.27 19.61
CA ARG A 357 -12.88 3.94 18.42
C ARG A 357 -13.33 2.48 18.37
N LYS A 358 -14.59 2.18 18.64
CA LYS A 358 -15.12 0.81 18.53
C LYS A 358 -15.59 0.51 17.10
N ASN A 359 -15.07 -0.54 16.48
CA ASN A 359 -15.60 -1.06 15.22
C ASN A 359 -16.47 -2.29 15.50
N ILE A 360 -17.80 -2.09 15.60
CA ILE A 360 -18.81 -3.12 15.92
C ILE A 360 -18.83 -4.27 14.92
N ASP A 361 -18.48 -4.00 13.66
CA ASP A 361 -18.53 -5.00 12.59
C ASP A 361 -17.24 -5.82 12.48
N ALA A 362 -16.20 -5.48 13.26
CA ALA A 362 -14.94 -6.22 13.23
C ALA A 362 -15.11 -7.61 13.89
N PRO A 363 -14.54 -8.67 13.29
CA PRO A 363 -14.58 -9.99 13.90
C PRO A 363 -13.87 -9.98 15.26
N ILE A 364 -14.50 -10.60 16.25
CA ILE A 364 -13.95 -10.70 17.60
C ILE A 364 -12.77 -11.68 17.57
N ALA A 365 -11.63 -11.27 18.14
CA ALA A 365 -10.48 -12.16 18.25
C ALA A 365 -10.72 -13.19 19.37
N HIS A 366 -10.65 -14.47 19.02
CA HIS A 366 -10.82 -15.59 19.96
C HIS A 366 -9.51 -15.95 20.66
N GLY A 367 -9.57 -16.50 21.87
CA GLY A 367 -8.42 -17.08 22.55
C GLY A 367 -7.38 -16.07 23.06
N LEU A 368 -7.71 -14.78 23.16
CA LEU A 368 -6.80 -13.80 23.78
C LEU A 368 -6.91 -13.86 25.31
N PRO A 369 -5.89 -13.42 26.05
CA PRO A 369 -6.00 -13.25 27.50
C PRO A 369 -7.09 -12.26 27.89
N LEU A 370 -7.77 -12.52 29.01
CA LEU A 370 -8.92 -11.73 29.48
C LEU A 370 -8.62 -10.23 29.58
N ASN A 371 -7.40 -9.87 29.99
CA ASN A 371 -6.96 -8.47 30.12
C ASN A 371 -6.60 -7.79 28.80
N PHE A 372 -6.81 -8.45 27.66
CA PHE A 372 -6.74 -7.85 26.34
C PHE A 372 -8.09 -7.27 25.94
N TYR A 373 -9.19 -7.85 26.42
CA TYR A 373 -10.52 -7.34 26.12
C TYR A 373 -10.83 -6.08 26.96
N ASP A 374 -11.67 -5.20 26.42
CA ASP A 374 -12.21 -4.07 27.20
C ASP A 374 -13.14 -4.61 28.31
N PRO A 375 -12.89 -4.31 29.60
CA PRO A 375 -13.65 -4.92 30.70
C PRO A 375 -15.13 -4.60 30.68
N LEU A 376 -15.51 -3.39 30.24
CA LEU A 376 -16.91 -2.98 30.19
C LEU A 376 -17.62 -3.73 29.07
N TRP A 377 -17.02 -3.79 27.88
CA TRP A 377 -17.56 -4.56 26.75
C TRP A 377 -17.63 -6.05 27.06
N TYR A 378 -16.59 -6.66 27.63
CA TYR A 378 -16.61 -8.09 27.97
C TYR A 378 -17.70 -8.42 29.01
N SER A 379 -18.01 -7.47 29.90
CA SER A 379 -19.09 -7.61 30.88
C SER A 379 -20.50 -7.53 30.29
N THR A 380 -20.68 -6.95 29.09
CA THR A 380 -21.99 -6.90 28.42
C THR A 380 -22.33 -8.17 27.67
N LEU A 381 -21.37 -9.07 27.49
CA LEU A 381 -21.56 -10.33 26.76
C LEU A 381 -22.31 -11.35 27.60
N ASP A 382 -23.15 -12.16 26.95
CA ASP A 382 -23.75 -13.32 27.58
C ASP A 382 -22.74 -14.49 27.74
N GLU A 383 -23.15 -15.57 28.41
CA GLU A 383 -22.25 -16.70 28.68
C GLU A 383 -21.91 -17.48 27.41
N LEU A 384 -22.79 -17.55 26.41
CA LEU A 384 -22.54 -18.23 25.14
C LEU A 384 -21.53 -17.44 24.29
N GLU A 385 -21.64 -16.12 24.27
CA GLU A 385 -20.69 -15.21 23.63
C GLU A 385 -19.32 -15.29 24.29
N LYS A 386 -19.24 -15.31 25.63
CA LYS A 386 -17.98 -15.48 26.37
C LYS A 386 -17.34 -16.85 26.09
N GLU A 387 -18.14 -17.91 26.06
CA GLU A 387 -17.69 -19.26 25.70
C GLU A 387 -17.15 -19.30 24.27
N ALA A 388 -17.87 -18.67 23.32
CA ALA A 388 -17.43 -18.57 21.93
C ALA A 388 -16.11 -17.80 21.79
N ILE A 389 -15.90 -16.71 22.54
CA ILE A 389 -14.64 -15.96 22.57
C ILE A 389 -13.50 -16.81 23.14
N ASN A 390 -13.80 -17.70 24.10
CA ASN A 390 -12.84 -18.57 24.77
C ASN A 390 -11.63 -17.78 25.32
N ALA A 391 -11.93 -16.71 26.06
CA ALA A 391 -10.91 -15.84 26.63
C ALA A 391 -9.98 -16.63 27.56
N GLN A 392 -8.67 -16.46 27.37
CA GLN A 392 -7.65 -17.11 28.18
C GLN A 392 -7.44 -16.38 29.52
N PRO A 393 -6.83 -17.03 30.53
CA PRO A 393 -6.49 -16.34 31.78
C PRO A 393 -5.67 -15.07 31.55
N ALA A 394 -5.92 -14.03 32.35
CA ALA A 394 -5.21 -12.77 32.26
C ALA A 394 -3.68 -12.97 32.44
N VAL A 395 -2.89 -12.25 31.64
CA VAL A 395 -1.42 -12.36 31.66
C VAL A 395 -0.77 -11.08 32.16
N ASP A 396 0.34 -11.20 32.88
CA ASP A 396 1.11 -10.05 33.36
C ASP A 396 1.79 -9.31 32.19
N LEU A 397 1.27 -8.12 31.88
CA LEU A 397 1.79 -7.24 30.82
C LEU A 397 2.91 -6.30 31.30
N SER A 398 3.47 -6.50 32.50
CA SER A 398 4.52 -5.65 33.02
C SER A 398 5.81 -5.76 32.19
N LEU A 399 6.42 -4.61 31.90
CA LEU A 399 7.73 -4.53 31.26
C LEU A 399 8.82 -4.26 32.30
N PRO A 400 10.04 -4.79 32.11
CA PRO A 400 11.19 -4.39 32.90
C PRO A 400 11.34 -2.85 32.92
N ARG A 401 11.55 -2.27 34.12
CA ARG A 401 11.65 -0.81 34.31
C ARG A 401 12.63 -0.14 33.34
N LYS A 402 13.76 -0.80 33.07
CA LYS A 402 14.77 -0.34 32.10
C LYS A 402 14.21 -0.14 30.68
N ILE A 403 13.31 -1.02 30.22
CA ILE A 403 12.68 -0.92 28.89
C ILE A 403 11.64 0.21 28.90
N LEU A 404 10.82 0.30 29.95
CA LEU A 404 9.84 1.37 30.11
C LEU A 404 10.49 2.75 30.11
N SER A 405 11.49 2.96 30.96
CA SER A 405 12.23 4.22 31.03
C SER A 405 12.90 4.56 29.70
N PHE A 406 13.47 3.55 29.02
CA PHE A 406 14.08 3.78 27.71
C PHE A 406 13.05 4.22 26.66
N ALA A 407 11.91 3.53 26.57
CA ALA A 407 10.86 3.86 25.61
C ALA A 407 10.20 5.21 25.91
N GLN A 408 9.94 5.53 27.17
CA GLN A 408 9.42 6.83 27.61
C GLN A 408 10.35 7.98 27.19
N ARG A 409 11.67 7.81 27.35
CA ARG A 409 12.67 8.81 26.92
C ARG A 409 12.70 9.08 25.42
N HIS A 410 12.18 8.17 24.61
CA HIS A 410 12.14 8.29 23.15
C HIS A 410 10.73 8.51 22.62
N ALA A 411 9.74 8.63 23.50
CA ALA A 411 8.33 8.66 23.14
C ALA A 411 7.94 9.87 22.28
N HIS A 412 8.60 11.00 22.53
CA HIS A 412 8.36 12.27 21.86
C HIS A 412 9.14 12.44 20.55
N ILE A 413 10.02 11.51 20.19
CA ILE A 413 10.83 11.60 18.97
C ILE A 413 9.95 11.30 17.75
N ARG A 414 9.74 12.31 16.91
CA ARG A 414 9.00 12.23 15.64
C ARG A 414 9.93 12.26 14.43
N THR A 415 11.10 12.88 14.56
CA THR A 415 12.04 13.12 13.47
C THR A 415 13.49 12.78 13.87
N ARG A 416 14.41 12.78 12.88
CA ARG A 416 15.85 12.58 13.17
C ARG A 416 16.48 13.74 13.93
N ALA A 417 15.82 14.89 13.98
CA ALA A 417 16.31 16.06 14.67
C ALA A 417 16.00 16.02 16.17
N ASP A 418 14.94 15.31 16.56
CA ASP A 418 14.52 15.26 17.96
C ASP A 418 15.50 14.40 18.75
N ARG A 419 15.84 14.86 19.96
CA ARG A 419 16.76 14.18 20.87
C ARG A 419 15.98 13.50 21.99
N PRO A 420 16.44 12.33 22.48
CA PRO A 420 15.82 11.70 23.65
C PRO A 420 15.93 12.60 24.88
N ILE A 421 14.96 12.49 25.80
CA ILE A 421 15.00 13.19 27.10
C ILE A 421 16.24 12.66 27.86
N PRO A 422 17.05 13.51 28.52
CA PRO A 422 18.17 13.07 29.34
C PRO A 422 17.71 12.17 30.50
N LEU A 423 18.64 11.36 31.04
CA LEU A 423 18.37 10.49 32.20
C LEU A 423 18.33 11.27 33.51
#